data_AF-A0A5P9GZS6-F1
#
_entry.id   AF-A0A5P9GZS6-F1
#
_cell.length_a   1.000
_cell.length_b   1.000
_cell.length_c   1.000
_cell.angle_alpha   90.00
_cell.angle_beta   90.00
_cell.angle_gamma   90.00
#
_symmetry.space_group_name_H-M   'P 1'
#
loop_
_entity.id
_entity.type
_entity.pdbx_description
1 polymer ?
#
loop_
_entity_poly.entity_id
_entity_poly.type
_entity_poly.pdbx_seq_one_letter_code
_entity_poly.pdbx_strand_id
1 'polypeptide(L)' 'MSQNGPITPDAWMADVFRAKAARDGCIIRRRLRDIDRYVGRAAFLSELERRGFQAMENAGQLVIFCNREPVRRVL' A
#
# COMPACT_ATOMS: atom_id res chain seq x y z
N MET A 1 3.53 -10.10 -17.67
CA MET A 1 2.83 -11.39 -17.52
C MET A 1 1.85 -11.23 -16.36
N SER A 2 0.57 -11.00 -16.65
CA SER A 2 -0.47 -11.00 -15.62
C SER A 2 -1.07 -12.40 -15.57
N GLN A 3 -0.65 -13.19 -14.58
CA GLN A 3 -1.25 -14.49 -14.24
C GLN A 3 -2.50 -14.20 -13.38
N ASN A 4 -3.66 -14.02 -14.01
CA ASN A 4 -4.92 -13.79 -13.28
C ASN A 4 -5.60 -15.11 -12.91
N GLY A 5 -5.03 -15.80 -11.91
CA GLY A 5 -5.81 -16.68 -11.03
C GLY A 5 -6.47 -15.84 -9.92
N PRO A 6 -7.40 -16.40 -9.11
CA PRO A 6 -7.91 -15.72 -7.93
C PRO A 6 -6.74 -15.37 -7.00
N ILE A 7 -6.48 -14.08 -6.84
CA ILE A 7 -5.44 -13.60 -5.94
C ILE A 7 -5.99 -13.70 -4.51
N THR A 8 -5.27 -14.36 -3.61
CA THR A 8 -5.61 -14.34 -2.20
C THR A 8 -5.28 -12.95 -1.62
N PRO A 9 -5.94 -12.53 -0.52
CA PRO A 9 -5.60 -11.28 0.17
C PRO A 9 -4.10 -11.16 0.49
N ASP A 10 -3.50 -12.24 0.98
CA ASP A 10 -2.07 -12.29 1.34
C ASP A 10 -1.17 -12.19 0.11
N ALA A 11 -1.51 -12.85 -1.00
CA ALA A 11 -0.75 -12.76 -2.24
C ALA A 11 -0.79 -11.33 -2.80
N TRP A 12 -1.97 -10.70 -2.79
CA TRP A 12 -2.12 -9.32 -3.22
C TRP A 12 -1.29 -8.36 -2.36
N MET A 13 -1.39 -8.50 -1.04
CA MET A 13 -0.63 -7.69 -0.09
C MET A 13 0.88 -7.88 -0.28
N ALA A 14 1.33 -9.12 -0.46
CA ALA A 14 2.73 -9.40 -0.73
C ALA A 14 3.19 -8.76 -2.04
N ASP A 15 2.40 -8.82 -3.11
CA ASP A 15 2.73 -8.20 -4.39
C ASP A 15 2.84 -6.67 -4.30
N VAL A 16 1.98 -6.03 -3.50
CA VAL A 16 2.07 -4.59 -3.23
C VAL A 16 3.44 -4.22 -2.66
N PHE A 17 3.93 -4.98 -1.67
CA PHE A 17 5.18 -4.66 -0.98
C PHE A 17 6.44 -5.29 -1.61
N ARG A 18 6.30 -6.23 -2.56
CA ARG A 18 7.40 -6.73 -3.40
C ARG A 18 7.83 -5.74 -4.48
N ALA A 19 6.96 -4.79 -4.84
CA ALA A 19 7.24 -3.76 -5.82
C ALA A 19 8.57 -3.05 -5.50
N LYS A 20 9.40 -2.80 -6.52
CA LYS A 20 10.72 -2.17 -6.36
C LYS A 20 10.64 -0.87 -5.56
N ALA A 21 9.67 0.00 -5.88
CA ALA A 21 9.46 1.26 -5.16
C ALA A 21 9.18 1.05 -3.65
N ALA A 22 8.44 0.01 -3.26
CA ALA A 22 8.19 -0.27 -1.85
C ALA A 22 9.45 -0.77 -1.13
N ARG A 23 10.30 -1.55 -1.82
CA ARG A 23 11.56 -2.07 -1.27
C ARG A 23 12.64 -1.01 -1.16
N ASP A 24 12.66 -0.06 -2.08
CA ASP A 24 13.67 1.00 -2.16
C ASP A 24 13.34 2.22 -1.27
N GLY A 25 12.29 2.13 -0.42
CA GLY A 25 11.90 3.22 0.45
C GLY A 25 11.16 4.37 -0.23
N CYS A 26 10.68 4.17 -1.46
CA CYS A 26 9.97 5.17 -2.25
C CYS A 26 8.48 5.24 -1.90
N ILE A 27 7.72 5.96 -2.72
CA ILE A 27 6.27 6.14 -2.57
C ILE A 27 5.54 5.20 -3.52
N ILE A 28 4.48 4.55 -3.04
CA ILE A 28 3.54 3.79 -3.88
C ILE A 28 2.13 4.38 -3.78
N ARG A 29 1.28 4.13 -4.78
CA ARG A 29 -0.11 4.57 -4.82
C ARG A 29 -1.05 3.40 -5.06
N ARG A 30 -2.19 3.38 -4.36
CA ARG A 30 -3.22 2.35 -4.51
C ARG A 30 -4.61 2.97 -4.46
N ARG A 31 -5.54 2.42 -5.25
CA ARG A 31 -6.94 2.82 -5.19
C ARG A 31 -7.57 2.20 -3.95
N LEU A 32 -8.30 2.98 -3.16
CA LEU A 32 -8.98 2.48 -1.96
C LEU A 32 -9.91 1.32 -2.31
N ARG A 33 -10.69 1.44 -3.38
CA ARG A 33 -11.58 0.36 -3.85
C ARG A 33 -10.87 -0.96 -4.11
N ASP A 34 -9.60 -0.94 -4.53
CA ASP A 34 -8.84 -2.15 -4.79
C ASP A 34 -8.35 -2.73 -3.46
N ILE A 35 -7.89 -1.88 -2.52
CA ILE A 35 -7.56 -2.29 -1.15
C ILE A 35 -8.79 -2.96 -0.49
N ASP A 36 -9.94 -2.29 -0.53
CA ASP A 36 -11.19 -2.78 0.05
C ASP A 36 -11.62 -4.11 -0.56
N ARG A 37 -11.48 -4.24 -1.88
CA ARG A 37 -11.83 -5.47 -2.62
C ARG A 37 -10.91 -6.65 -2.32
N TYR A 38 -9.60 -6.44 -2.22
CA TYR A 38 -8.64 -7.53 -2.18
C TYR A 38 -8.24 -7.96 -0.76
N VAL A 39 -8.14 -7.04 0.18
CA VAL A 39 -7.63 -7.34 1.53
C VAL A 39 -8.40 -6.68 2.66
N GLY A 40 -9.19 -5.65 2.34
CA GLY A 40 -9.90 -4.84 3.32
C GLY A 40 -9.00 -3.78 3.95
N ARG A 41 -9.58 -2.61 4.19
CA ARG A 41 -8.85 -1.44 4.69
C ARG A 41 -8.14 -1.68 6.02
N ALA A 42 -8.81 -2.31 6.99
CA ALA A 42 -8.27 -2.52 8.32
C ALA A 42 -7.00 -3.39 8.30
N ALA A 43 -7.02 -4.50 7.54
CA ALA A 43 -5.86 -5.37 7.37
C ALA A 43 -4.72 -4.63 6.65
N PHE A 44 -5.04 -3.83 5.63
CA PHE A 44 -4.03 -3.04 4.93
C PHE A 44 -3.35 -2.00 5.83
N LEU A 45 -4.12 -1.25 6.62
CA LEU A 45 -3.57 -0.25 7.54
C LEU A 45 -2.73 -0.90 8.65
N SER A 46 -3.18 -2.04 9.18
CA SER A 46 -2.41 -2.81 10.17
C SER A 46 -1.03 -3.22 9.63
N GLU A 47 -0.96 -3.58 8.35
CA GLU A 47 0.32 -3.93 7.70
C GLU A 47 1.21 -2.70 7.49
N LEU A 48 0.64 -1.51 7.22
CA LEU A 48 1.40 -0.27 7.15
C LEU A 48 2.00 0.08 8.52
N GLU A 49 1.19 -0.01 9.58
CA GLU A 49 1.65 0.20 10.97
C GLU A 49 2.76 -0.76 11.33
N ARG A 50 2.60 -2.06 11.04
CA ARG A 50 3.61 -3.10 11.29
C ARG A 50 4.95 -2.81 10.60
N ARG A 51 4.92 -2.19 9.42
CA ARG A 51 6.12 -1.79 8.66
C ARG A 51 6.71 -0.46 9.12
N GLY A 52 5.95 0.33 9.89
CA GLY A 52 6.29 1.70 10.25
C GLY A 52 6.13 2.68 9.08
N PHE A 53 5.23 2.38 8.14
CA PHE A 53 4.94 3.22 6.99
C PHE A 53 3.84 4.22 7.30
N GLN A 54 3.91 5.39 6.67
CA GLN A 54 2.86 6.39 6.72
C GLN A 54 2.05 6.38 5.42
N ALA A 55 0.78 6.77 5.48
CA ALA A 55 -0.05 6.89 4.29
C ALA A 55 -1.01 8.08 4.36
N MET A 56 -1.27 8.67 3.21
CA MET A 56 -2.21 9.78 3.04
C MET A 56 -3.31 9.37 2.07
N GLU A 57 -4.56 9.64 2.44
CA GLU A 57 -5.70 9.47 1.56
C GLU A 57 -5.98 10.76 0.79
N ASN A 58 -6.18 10.66 -0.53
CA ASN A 58 -6.67 11.75 -1.35
C ASN A 58 -7.38 11.22 -2.60
N ALA A 59 -8.55 11.78 -2.95
CA ALA A 59 -9.31 11.43 -4.16
C ALA A 59 -9.50 9.92 -4.38
N GLY A 60 -9.83 9.18 -3.32
CA GLY A 60 -10.02 7.73 -3.37
C GLY A 60 -8.73 6.92 -3.60
N GLN A 61 -7.57 7.55 -3.45
CA GLN A 61 -6.25 6.93 -3.49
C GLN A 61 -5.62 6.96 -2.11
N LEU A 62 -4.85 5.93 -1.81
CA LEU A 62 -3.90 5.90 -0.72
C LEU A 62 -2.50 6.09 -1.29
N VAL A 63 -1.79 7.12 -0.84
CA VAL A 63 -0.38 7.40 -1.10
C VAL A 63 0.40 6.87 0.08
N ILE A 64 1.22 5.83 -0.13
CA ILE A 64 1.96 5.14 0.93
C ILE A 64 3.44 5.50 0.81
N PHE A 65 4.01 5.99 1.91
CA PHE A 65 5.43 6.30 2.06
C PHE A 65 6.11 5.06 2.66
N CYS A 66 6.84 4.31 1.84
CA CYS A 66 7.42 3.02 2.23
C CYS A 66 8.74 3.17 3.01
N ASN A 67 8.82 4.15 3.89
CA ASN A 67 9.96 4.43 4.76
C ASN A 67 9.44 4.98 6.11
N ARG A 68 10.37 5.34 7.00
CA ARG A 68 10.06 5.88 8.34
C ARG A 68 10.36 7.38 8.46
N GLU A 69 10.63 8.04 7.33
CA GLU A 69 10.89 9.48 7.32
C GLU A 69 9.59 10.25 7.58
N PRO A 70 9.65 11.39 8.29
CA PRO A 70 8.45 12.15 8.61
C PRO A 70 7.81 12.75 7.35
N VAL A 71 6.52 12.47 7.15
CA VAL A 71 5.73 13.13 6.11
C VAL A 71 5.40 14.57 6.52
N ARG A 72 5.74 15.54 5.65
CA ARG A 72 5.45 16.96 5.85
C ARG A 72 4.54 17.49 4.74
N ARG A 73 3.45 18.17 5.11
CA ARG A 73 2.64 18.97 4.18
C ARG A 73 3.38 20.28 3.93
N VAL A 74 3.68 20.57 2.66
CA VAL A 74 4.48 21.75 2.27
C VAL A 74 3.62 23.01 2.11
N LEU A 75 2.36 22.86 1.69
CA LEU A 75 1.36 23.92 1.47
C LEU A 75 -0.02 23.45 1.92
#